data_AF-A0A2G6QSW7-F1
#
_entry.id   AF-A0A2G6QSW7-F1
#
_cell.length_a   1.000
_cell.length_b   1.000
_cell.length_c   1.000
_cell.angle_alpha   90.00
_cell.angle_beta   90.00
_cell.angle_gamma   90.00
#
_symmetry.space_group_name_H-M   'P 1'
#
loop_
_entity.id
_entity.type
_entity.pdbx_description
1 polymer ?
#
loop_
_entity_poly.entity_id
_entity_poly.type
_entity_poly.pdbx_seq_one_letter_code
_entity_poly.pdbx_strand_id
1 'polypeptide(L)'
;MKLQQSMKVFYFTTLLILNLSVCASCEDNDDSTVNGVEFYWEQTKCLDPWNTNESHSDSTVRSALTGYLKENGVSKIETIDFENTLSQGELTCDACNCPTGIRIILKVPANESEKIEELGFAKL
;
A
#
# COMPACT_ATOMS: atom_id res chain seq x y z
N MET A 1 -45.94 -35.51 56.18
CA MET A 1 -44.50 -35.21 56.37
C MET A 1 -43.77 -35.61 55.08
N LYS A 2 -43.36 -34.57 54.33
CA LYS A 2 -42.57 -34.47 53.08
C LYS A 2 -41.95 -35.75 52.49
N LEU A 3 -42.64 -36.38 51.51
CA LEU A 3 -42.06 -37.22 50.45
C LEU A 3 -41.82 -36.36 49.18
N GLN A 4 -41.09 -35.25 49.33
CA GLN A 4 -40.96 -34.19 48.32
C GLN A 4 -39.49 -33.81 48.04
N GLN A 5 -38.55 -34.76 48.12
CA GLN A 5 -37.12 -34.45 47.91
C GLN A 5 -36.40 -35.18 46.78
N SER A 6 -36.94 -36.23 46.17
CA SER A 6 -36.12 -37.05 45.25
C SER A 6 -36.29 -36.78 43.75
N MET A 7 -37.11 -35.81 43.32
CA MET A 7 -37.46 -35.65 41.89
C MET A 7 -36.92 -34.38 41.22
N LYS A 8 -36.19 -33.52 41.95
CA LYS A 8 -35.59 -32.29 41.38
C LYS A 8 -34.11 -32.43 41.05
N VAL A 9 -33.44 -33.44 41.62
CA VAL A 9 -32.00 -33.65 41.43
C VAL A 9 -31.68 -34.28 40.07
N PHE A 10 -32.63 -34.98 39.45
CA PHE A 10 -32.40 -35.66 38.18
C PHE A 10 -32.59 -34.79 36.93
N TYR A 11 -33.24 -33.64 37.06
CA TYR A 11 -33.55 -32.77 35.91
C TYR A 11 -32.52 -31.65 35.68
N PHE A 12 -31.59 -31.45 36.62
CA PHE A 12 -30.63 -30.36 36.55
C PHE A 12 -29.27 -30.75 35.96
N THR A 13 -29.01 -32.04 35.74
CA THR A 13 -27.71 -32.54 35.27
C THR A 13 -27.65 -32.83 33.77
N THR A 14 -28.78 -32.78 33.04
CA THR A 14 -28.84 -33.13 31.61
C THR A 14 -28.91 -31.94 30.65
N LEU A 15 -28.65 -30.70 31.13
CA LEU A 15 -28.77 -29.49 30.30
C LEU A 15 -27.50 -28.60 30.29
N LEU A 16 -26.32 -29.16 30.56
CA LEU A 16 -25.04 -28.41 30.59
C LEU A 16 -23.99 -28.89 29.58
N ILE A 17 -24.30 -29.86 28.71
CA ILE A 17 -23.33 -30.42 27.76
C ILE A 17 -23.83 -30.22 26.33
N LEU A 18 -23.97 -28.97 25.90
CA LEU A 18 -24.22 -28.66 24.48
C LEU A 18 -23.69 -27.28 24.09
N ASN A 19 -22.46 -26.95 24.48
CA ASN A 19 -21.77 -25.75 23.98
C ASN A 19 -20.25 -26.00 23.99
N LEU A 20 -19.81 -27.02 23.28
CA LEU A 20 -18.40 -27.16 22.93
C LEU A 20 -18.33 -27.55 21.46
N SER A 21 -17.54 -26.77 20.71
CA SER A 21 -17.17 -26.92 19.29
C SER A 21 -17.87 -25.95 18.34
N VAL A 22 -17.56 -24.65 18.51
CA VAL A 22 -17.29 -23.83 17.34
C VAL A 22 -15.77 -23.70 17.29
N CYS A 23 -15.12 -24.61 16.56
CA CYS A 23 -13.75 -24.41 16.14
C CYS A 23 -13.79 -23.24 15.17
N ALA A 24 -13.47 -22.03 15.66
CA ALA A 24 -13.05 -20.95 14.81
C ALA A 24 -11.76 -21.44 14.12
N SER A 25 -11.89 -22.00 12.93
CA SER A 25 -10.79 -22.09 11.98
C SER A 25 -10.51 -20.65 11.59
N CYS A 26 -9.63 -19.99 12.36
CA CYS A 26 -8.90 -18.85 11.83
C CYS A 26 -8.10 -19.41 10.67
N GLU A 27 -8.64 -19.24 9.47
CA GLU A 27 -7.83 -19.25 8.26
C GLU A 27 -6.90 -18.06 8.44
N ASP A 28 -5.69 -18.33 8.96
CA ASP A 28 -4.55 -17.45 8.76
C ASP A 28 -4.35 -17.40 7.25
N ASN A 29 -5.09 -16.49 6.62
CA ASN A 29 -4.64 -15.88 5.41
C ASN A 29 -3.36 -15.15 5.82
N ASP A 30 -2.26 -15.88 5.75
CA ASP A 30 -0.93 -15.35 5.55
C ASP A 30 -0.90 -14.69 4.16
N ASP A 31 -1.79 -13.70 3.97
CA ASP A 31 -1.42 -12.53 3.24
C ASP A 31 -0.55 -11.78 4.24
N SER A 32 0.74 -12.10 4.20
CA SER A 32 1.77 -11.17 4.60
C SER A 32 1.64 -9.97 3.66
N THR A 33 0.57 -9.18 3.86
CA THR A 33 0.36 -7.87 3.29
C THR A 33 1.51 -7.06 3.85
N VAL A 34 2.62 -7.05 3.13
CA VAL A 34 3.57 -5.96 3.22
C VAL A 34 2.69 -4.75 2.90
N ASN A 35 2.28 -4.05 3.95
CA ASN A 35 1.52 -2.81 3.85
C ASN A 35 2.46 -1.77 3.24
N GLY A 36 2.70 -1.91 1.94
CA GLY A 36 3.51 -0.96 1.19
C GLY A 36 2.82 0.39 1.23
N VAL A 37 3.63 1.43 1.37
CA VAL A 37 3.19 2.81 1.42
C VAL A 37 3.30 3.37 0.01
N GLU A 38 2.23 4.02 -0.44
CA GLU A 38 2.17 4.65 -1.76
C GLU A 38 2.62 6.10 -1.68
N PHE A 39 3.35 6.51 -2.70
CA PHE A 39 3.89 7.85 -2.88
C PHE A 39 3.69 8.29 -4.32
N TYR A 40 3.74 9.59 -4.54
CA TYR A 40 3.75 10.16 -5.88
C TYR A 40 4.81 11.24 -6.07
N TRP A 41 5.13 11.44 -7.35
CA TRP A 41 5.91 12.56 -7.86
C TRP A 41 5.22 13.13 -9.09
N GLU A 42 5.07 14.46 -9.13
CA GLU A 42 4.63 15.17 -10.33
C GLU A 42 5.82 15.32 -11.27
N GLN A 43 5.84 14.54 -12.36
CA GLN A 43 6.92 14.58 -13.33
C GLN A 43 7.05 16.01 -13.87
N THR A 44 8.28 16.52 -13.94
CA THR A 44 8.58 17.86 -14.45
C THR A 44 9.24 17.82 -15.82
N LYS A 45 9.19 18.94 -16.55
CA LYS A 45 9.77 19.06 -17.90
C LYS A 45 11.27 18.77 -17.95
N CYS A 46 12.04 19.18 -16.94
CA CYS A 46 13.48 18.91 -16.88
C CYS A 46 14.12 18.89 -15.49
N LEU A 47 13.38 19.13 -14.39
CA LEU A 47 13.97 19.17 -13.04
C LEU A 47 13.91 17.85 -12.29
N ASP A 48 13.39 16.78 -12.90
CA ASP A 48 13.37 15.47 -12.26
C ASP A 48 14.82 14.99 -12.00
N PRO A 49 15.15 14.59 -10.75
CA PRO A 49 16.53 14.24 -10.37
C PRO A 49 17.19 13.14 -11.20
N TRP A 50 16.39 12.26 -11.81
CA TRP A 50 16.84 11.15 -12.64
C TRP A 50 16.97 11.50 -14.14
N ASN A 51 16.89 12.79 -14.50
CA ASN A 51 17.22 13.33 -15.82
C ASN A 51 16.46 12.70 -17.00
N THR A 52 15.16 12.47 -16.81
CA THR A 52 14.22 12.13 -17.89
C THR A 52 13.11 13.16 -17.96
N ASN A 53 12.30 13.12 -19.02
CA ASN A 53 11.17 14.04 -19.24
C ASN A 53 10.05 13.34 -20.02
N GLU A 54 9.01 14.08 -20.38
CA GLU A 54 7.82 13.56 -21.09
C GLU A 54 8.09 13.02 -22.49
N SER A 55 9.26 13.30 -23.08
CA SER A 55 9.63 12.75 -24.39
C SER A 55 10.19 11.32 -24.28
N HIS A 56 10.50 10.86 -23.07
CA HIS A 56 11.01 9.52 -22.82
C HIS A 56 9.84 8.54 -22.57
N SER A 57 10.03 7.27 -22.95
CA SER A 57 9.05 6.23 -22.64
C SER A 57 8.98 5.95 -21.13
N ASP A 58 7.82 5.52 -20.64
CA ASP A 58 7.63 5.07 -19.26
C ASP A 58 8.68 4.03 -18.82
N SER A 59 9.11 3.14 -19.72
CA SER A 59 10.16 2.16 -19.42
C SER A 59 11.54 2.80 -19.19
N THR A 60 11.85 3.85 -19.93
CA THR A 60 13.08 4.63 -19.75
C THR A 60 13.03 5.40 -18.45
N VAL A 61 11.91 6.10 -18.19
CA VAL A 61 11.69 6.84 -16.94
C VAL A 61 11.76 5.91 -15.73
N ARG A 62 11.07 4.76 -15.77
CA ARG A 62 11.10 3.74 -14.73
C ARG A 62 12.51 3.24 -14.43
N SER A 63 13.31 3.01 -15.47
CA SER A 63 14.69 2.54 -15.29
C SER A 63 15.57 3.60 -14.65
N ALA A 64 15.47 4.85 -15.08
CA ALA A 64 16.20 5.98 -14.52
C ALA A 64 15.81 6.25 -13.06
N LEU A 65 14.51 6.29 -12.78
CA LEU A 65 13.96 6.44 -11.43
C LEU A 65 14.43 5.30 -10.51
N THR A 66 14.37 4.05 -10.97
CA THR A 66 14.86 2.89 -10.19
C THR A 66 16.36 3.02 -9.89
N GLY A 67 17.16 3.51 -10.84
CA GLY A 67 18.58 3.81 -10.63
C GLY A 67 18.78 4.85 -9.55
N TYR A 68 18.11 6.00 -9.68
CA TYR A 68 18.14 7.10 -8.70
C TYR A 68 17.75 6.64 -7.29
N LEU A 69 16.66 5.89 -7.14
CA LEU A 69 16.20 5.38 -5.85
C LEU A 69 17.24 4.45 -5.21
N LYS A 70 17.86 3.56 -6.00
CA LYS A 70 18.92 2.67 -5.52
C LYS A 70 20.18 3.40 -5.10
N GLU A 71 20.61 4.39 -5.87
CA GLU A 71 21.76 5.25 -5.55
C GLU A 71 21.55 6.02 -4.24
N ASN A 72 20.29 6.33 -3.92
CA ASN A 72 19.88 6.97 -2.67
C ASN A 72 19.45 5.98 -1.56
N GLY A 73 19.78 4.70 -1.70
CA GLY A 73 19.63 3.72 -0.62
C GLY A 73 18.21 3.14 -0.46
N VAL A 74 17.31 3.36 -1.42
CA VAL A 74 16.02 2.68 -1.51
C VAL A 74 16.18 1.46 -2.42
N SER A 75 16.23 0.29 -1.82
CA SER A 75 16.55 -0.97 -2.53
C SER A 75 15.32 -1.80 -2.91
N LYS A 76 14.19 -1.55 -2.25
CA LYS A 76 12.94 -2.32 -2.41
C LYS A 76 11.84 -1.41 -2.94
N ILE A 77 11.40 -1.69 -4.15
CA ILE A 77 10.27 -1.03 -4.81
C ILE A 77 9.32 -2.15 -5.22
N GLU A 78 8.05 -2.04 -4.81
CA GLU A 78 7.03 -3.03 -5.12
C GLU A 78 6.43 -2.74 -6.49
N THR A 79 6.04 -1.49 -6.74
CA THR A 79 5.47 -1.04 -8.02
C THR A 79 5.92 0.38 -8.35
N ILE A 80 5.89 0.67 -9.66
CA ILE A 80 5.96 2.02 -10.21
C ILE A 80 4.85 2.07 -11.26
N ASP A 81 4.04 3.11 -11.27
CA ASP A 81 2.95 3.30 -12.22
C ASP A 81 2.93 4.75 -12.71
N PHE A 82 2.32 4.97 -13.87
CA PHE A 82 2.25 6.27 -14.51
C PHE A 82 0.80 6.62 -14.77
N GLU A 83 0.36 7.74 -14.22
CA GLU A 83 -0.99 8.27 -14.38
C GLU A 83 -0.93 9.60 -15.15
N ASN A 84 -1.79 9.75 -16.15
CA ASN A 84 -1.97 11.04 -16.81
C ASN A 84 -2.98 11.87 -16.01
N THR A 85 -2.54 12.98 -15.44
CA THR A 85 -3.35 13.85 -14.57
C THR A 85 -4.00 15.01 -15.31
N LEU A 86 -3.73 15.18 -16.59
CA LEU A 86 -4.26 16.28 -17.39
C LEU A 86 -5.35 15.85 -18.35
N SER A 87 -6.30 16.76 -18.56
CA SER A 87 -7.17 16.75 -19.72
C SER A 87 -6.47 17.38 -20.94
N GLN A 88 -6.93 17.05 -22.15
CA GLN A 88 -6.28 17.50 -23.38
C GLN A 88 -6.17 19.03 -23.44
N GLY A 89 -4.95 19.55 -23.55
CA GLY A 89 -4.67 20.97 -23.78
C GLY A 89 -4.31 21.82 -22.55
N GLU A 90 -4.12 21.21 -21.37
CA GLU A 90 -3.98 21.98 -20.10
C GLU A 90 -2.60 22.56 -19.77
N LEU A 91 -1.50 22.15 -20.42
CA LEU A 91 -0.18 22.70 -20.12
C LEU A 91 0.39 23.54 -21.25
N THR A 92 0.54 24.84 -20.97
CA THR A 92 1.17 25.84 -21.85
C THR A 92 2.51 26.35 -21.31
N CYS A 93 3.09 25.67 -20.32
CA CYS A 93 4.34 26.08 -19.70
C CYS A 93 5.54 25.25 -20.19
N ASP A 94 6.60 25.94 -20.60
CA ASP A 94 7.86 25.34 -21.08
C ASP A 94 9.02 25.46 -20.07
N ALA A 95 8.77 25.94 -18.85
CA ALA A 95 9.81 26.03 -17.82
C ALA A 95 10.16 24.65 -17.24
N CYS A 96 11.42 24.43 -16.83
CA CYS A 96 11.85 23.11 -16.38
C CYS A 96 11.11 22.57 -15.15
N ASN A 97 10.65 23.46 -14.28
CA ASN A 97 9.90 23.09 -13.08
C ASN A 97 8.41 22.87 -13.35
N CYS A 98 7.93 23.12 -14.58
CA CYS A 98 6.54 22.90 -14.89
C CYS A 98 6.23 21.40 -14.94
N PRO A 99 5.07 20.98 -14.44
CA PRO A 99 4.67 19.59 -14.52
C PRO A 99 4.49 19.18 -15.98
N THR A 100 4.60 17.90 -16.28
CA THR A 100 4.29 17.32 -17.60
C THR A 100 2.85 16.85 -17.70
N GLY A 101 2.16 16.70 -16.57
CA GLY A 101 0.88 16.03 -16.48
C GLY A 101 0.96 14.53 -16.30
N ILE A 102 2.17 13.99 -16.08
CA ILE A 102 2.38 12.60 -15.71
C ILE A 102 2.68 12.58 -14.21
N ARG A 103 1.85 11.88 -13.45
CA ARG A 103 2.12 11.53 -12.06
C ARG A 103 2.74 10.15 -12.02
N ILE A 104 3.90 10.06 -11.38
CA ILE A 104 4.55 8.78 -11.11
C ILE A 104 4.08 8.33 -9.74
N ILE A 105 3.49 7.15 -9.65
CA ILE A 105 3.08 6.52 -8.39
C ILE A 105 4.07 5.41 -8.10
N LEU A 106 4.52 5.29 -6.85
CA LEU A 106 5.36 4.18 -6.44
C LEU A 106 4.90 3.63 -5.10
N LYS A 107 5.05 2.32 -4.93
CA LYS A 107 4.79 1.62 -3.69
C LYS A 107 6.08 1.02 -3.15
N VAL A 108 6.38 1.30 -1.89
CA VAL A 108 7.56 0.77 -1.19
C VAL A 108 7.16 0.14 0.13
N PRO A 109 7.95 -0.80 0.67
CA PRO A 109 7.75 -1.28 2.03
C PRO A 109 7.79 -0.13 3.05
N ALA A 110 6.99 -0.22 4.12
CA ALA A 110 6.91 0.83 5.14
C ALA A 110 8.26 1.22 5.77
N ASN A 111 9.23 0.30 5.82
CA ASN A 111 10.58 0.58 6.34
C ASN A 111 11.46 1.42 5.41
N GLU A 112 11.03 1.69 4.17
CA GLU A 112 11.70 2.60 3.22
C GLU A 112 10.94 3.95 3.09
N SER A 113 9.80 4.09 3.77
CA SER A 113 8.90 5.27 3.71
C SER A 113 9.63 6.58 4.00
N GLU A 114 10.42 6.63 5.08
CA GLU A 114 11.14 7.83 5.51
C GLU A 114 12.15 8.30 4.45
N LYS A 115 12.88 7.36 3.82
CA LYS A 115 13.83 7.69 2.75
C LYS A 115 13.13 8.25 1.51
N ILE A 116 11.97 7.71 1.17
CA ILE A 116 11.19 8.20 0.03
C ILE A 116 10.72 9.65 0.29
N GLU A 117 10.27 9.95 1.51
CA GLU A 117 9.90 11.32 1.92
C GLU A 117 11.11 12.27 1.90
N GLU A 118 12.28 11.83 2.37
CA GLU A 118 13.53 12.60 2.32
C GLU A 118 13.98 12.91 0.89
N LEU A 119 13.65 12.05 -0.08
CA LEU A 119 13.90 12.27 -1.51
C LEU A 119 12.90 13.21 -2.17
N GLY A 120 11.91 13.70 -1.43
CA GLY A 120 10.94 14.70 -1.87
C GLY A 120 9.67 14.13 -2.51
N PHE A 121 9.46 12.81 -2.46
CA PHE A 121 8.19 12.22 -2.88
C PHE A 121 7.10 12.56 -1.86
N ALA A 122 5.90 12.84 -2.37
CA ALA A 122 4.75 13.10 -1.54
C ALA A 122 3.99 11.80 -1.26
N LYS A 123 3.55 11.61 -0.02
CA LYS A 123 2.73 10.47 0.36
C LYS A 123 1.33 10.61 -0.22
N LEU A 124 0.76 9.50 -0.72
CA LEU A 124 -0.60 9.47 -1.29
C LEU A 124 -1.69 9.45 -0.21
#